data_AF-A0A2D0IFF0-F1
#
_entry.id   AF-A0A2D0IFF0-F1
#
_cell.length_a   1.000
_cell.length_b   1.000
_cell.length_c   1.000
_cell.angle_alpha   90.00
_cell.angle_beta   90.00
_cell.angle_gamma   90.00
#
_symmetry.space_group_name_H-M   'P 1'
#
loop_
_entity.id
_entity.type
_entity.pdbx_description
1 polymer ?
#
loop_
_entity_poly.entity_id
_entity_poly.type
_entity_poly.pdbx_seq_one_letter_code
_entity_poly.pdbx_strand_id
1 'polypeptide(L)'
;MRSFLFEDIWILSRKDKRARIVDFNPGKNLILGRNHTGKSSLIKSLFTTLGATPSGKLQGWNEDTITKVGFSVDGIRYAALHQAGTRALFDAEGQTLTVAQNQSAWSEAFAAATGFNLPLIDKNSKTVLADPRCFFMPFYINQDGSWMAEWDTFTGIQQYKAPILSILEYFTGIKPPEYYAAKAKRDAEQVIIEELRREKASLEKARERVSKSLSMSGPKVDPKNFETEIAQLTTEINELNQKQEILRDQAVKERELLSSIRLQNRLAEEALKVYESDAEFIRSEPRDAIVCPVCNAEHENSFLDLLTYAEDARSLRDITVRLRRDSIEVEARLAKTQGQIDELAAHYRKVSELLGTRRGEMQFTQVVDSLGAERAFSAFEQERAVLEKELGERLLTQERLSEGMEKLTDRARSKDILKTFREAFSSALIALNLPANDTSKARLNSRPNVSGSGGPRSVLAYYAALWAACYGQMGSFQVPLVVDSPNQQGQDDINLPKIIQFICERLPQRAQLILGSEIDTEHDFDQKHELSDQYRLLNSASFDDVEKVLGPMATLMYLKA
;
A
#
# COMPACT_ATOMS: atom_id res chain seq x y z
N MET A 1 -1.15 -25.08 -21.97
CA MET A 1 -2.53 -24.83 -22.42
C MET A 1 -3.44 -25.65 -21.50
N ARG A 2 -4.48 -25.06 -20.93
CA ARG A 2 -5.41 -25.82 -20.08
C ARG A 2 -6.35 -26.67 -20.93
N SER A 3 -6.66 -27.88 -20.52
CA SER A 3 -7.51 -28.81 -21.25
C SER A 3 -8.88 -28.94 -20.58
N PHE A 4 -9.96 -28.70 -21.33
CA PHE A 4 -11.34 -28.96 -20.92
C PHE A 4 -11.87 -30.11 -21.78
N LEU A 5 -12.46 -31.14 -21.16
CA LEU A 5 -13.06 -32.28 -21.87
C LEU A 5 -14.44 -32.58 -21.31
N PHE A 6 -15.42 -32.82 -22.17
CA PHE A 6 -16.68 -33.42 -21.77
C PHE A 6 -16.46 -34.91 -21.49
N GLU A 7 -16.98 -35.41 -20.37
CA GLU A 7 -16.91 -36.83 -20.02
C GLU A 7 -18.27 -37.52 -20.21
N ASP A 8 -19.35 -36.91 -19.71
CA ASP A 8 -20.70 -37.46 -19.82
C ASP A 8 -21.78 -36.39 -19.79
N ILE A 9 -22.98 -36.74 -20.27
CA ILE A 9 -24.21 -36.01 -20.01
C ILE A 9 -25.31 -36.98 -19.57
N TRP A 10 -25.99 -36.61 -18.49
CA TRP A 10 -27.11 -37.33 -17.93
C TRP A 10 -28.33 -36.41 -17.95
N ILE A 11 -29.45 -36.91 -18.46
CA ILE A 11 -30.70 -36.15 -18.58
C ILE A 11 -31.82 -36.97 -17.96
N LEU A 12 -32.60 -36.36 -17.07
CA LEU A 12 -33.65 -37.02 -16.31
C LEU A 12 -34.94 -36.20 -16.32
N SER A 13 -35.99 -36.76 -16.92
CA SER A 13 -37.36 -36.25 -16.84
C SER A 13 -38.18 -37.12 -15.90
N ARG A 14 -38.42 -36.62 -14.69
CA ARG A 14 -39.33 -37.25 -13.71
C ARG A 14 -40.78 -37.25 -14.20
N LYS A 15 -41.20 -36.19 -14.89
CA LYS A 15 -42.54 -36.04 -15.47
C LYS A 15 -42.83 -37.16 -16.46
N ASP A 16 -41.88 -37.46 -17.34
CA ASP A 16 -42.07 -38.46 -18.40
C ASP A 16 -41.60 -39.87 -18.00
N LYS A 17 -41.01 -40.01 -16.80
CA LYS A 17 -40.31 -41.22 -16.31
C LYS A 17 -39.31 -41.76 -17.33
N ARG A 18 -38.46 -40.86 -17.84
CA ARG A 18 -37.46 -41.17 -18.86
C ARG A 18 -36.14 -40.50 -18.56
N ALA A 19 -35.06 -41.14 -18.97
CA ALA A 19 -33.72 -40.60 -18.87
C ALA A 19 -32.85 -40.99 -20.06
N ARG A 20 -31.67 -40.39 -20.16
CA ARG A 20 -30.61 -40.79 -21.09
C ARG A 20 -29.25 -40.45 -20.49
N ILE A 21 -28.28 -41.33 -20.73
CA ILE A 21 -26.87 -41.13 -20.43
C ILE A 21 -26.13 -41.21 -21.77
N VAL A 22 -25.17 -40.30 -21.98
CA VAL A 22 -24.26 -40.30 -23.13
C VAL A 22 -22.87 -39.98 -22.61
N ASP A 23 -21.95 -40.93 -22.78
CA ASP A 23 -20.53 -40.72 -22.47
C ASP A 23 -19.79 -40.17 -23.69
N PHE A 24 -18.71 -39.42 -23.48
CA PHE A 24 -17.89 -38.87 -24.55
C PHE A 24 -16.45 -39.37 -24.44
N ASN A 25 -15.91 -39.83 -25.57
CA ASN A 25 -14.52 -40.15 -25.74
C ASN A 25 -13.69 -38.86 -25.81
N PRO A 26 -12.45 -38.82 -25.27
CA PRO A 26 -11.57 -37.65 -25.41
C PRO A 26 -11.20 -37.31 -26.87
N GLY A 27 -11.37 -38.25 -27.81
CA GLY A 27 -11.20 -38.06 -29.25
C GLY A 27 -12.48 -37.62 -29.96
N LYS A 28 -12.86 -38.36 -31.01
CA LYS A 28 -13.98 -38.03 -31.91
C LYS A 28 -15.26 -38.74 -31.48
N ASN A 29 -16.32 -37.95 -31.37
CA ASN A 29 -17.66 -38.39 -30.99
C ASN A 29 -18.66 -38.03 -32.09
N LEU A 30 -19.45 -39.01 -32.52
CA LEU A 30 -20.56 -38.82 -33.47
C LEU A 30 -21.90 -39.02 -32.75
N ILE A 31 -22.75 -38.01 -32.79
CA ILE A 31 -24.16 -38.10 -32.42
C ILE A 31 -24.95 -38.19 -33.72
N LEU A 32 -25.30 -39.42 -34.09
CA LEU A 32 -26.04 -39.74 -35.31
C LEU A 32 -27.54 -39.79 -35.05
N GLY A 33 -28.35 -39.26 -35.94
CA GLY A 33 -29.80 -39.39 -35.85
C GLY A 33 -30.54 -38.54 -36.86
N ARG A 34 -31.74 -38.95 -37.25
CA ARG A 34 -32.55 -38.17 -38.21
C ARG A 34 -33.04 -36.84 -37.61
N ASN A 35 -33.73 -36.05 -38.40
CA ASN A 35 -34.40 -34.86 -37.89
C ASN A 35 -35.38 -35.23 -36.77
N HIS A 36 -35.48 -34.36 -35.76
CA HIS A 36 -36.34 -34.51 -34.60
C HIS A 36 -36.04 -35.70 -33.66
N THR A 37 -34.90 -36.38 -33.76
CA THR A 37 -34.51 -37.43 -32.80
C THR A 37 -33.84 -36.91 -31.53
N GLY A 38 -33.65 -35.58 -31.44
CA GLY A 38 -33.13 -34.90 -30.24
C GLY A 38 -31.63 -34.60 -30.23
N LYS A 39 -30.92 -34.75 -31.35
CA LYS A 39 -29.47 -34.43 -31.46
C LYS A 39 -29.12 -33.04 -30.92
N SER A 40 -29.74 -32.00 -31.48
CA SER A 40 -29.50 -30.61 -31.07
C SER A 40 -29.97 -30.38 -29.64
N SER A 41 -31.02 -31.08 -29.16
CA SER A 41 -31.45 -31.01 -27.76
C SER A 41 -30.41 -31.56 -26.79
N LEU A 42 -29.77 -32.67 -27.13
CA LEU A 42 -28.67 -33.25 -26.35
C LEU A 42 -27.46 -32.31 -26.32
N ILE A 43 -27.03 -31.83 -27.47
CA ILE A 43 -25.86 -30.92 -27.58
C ILE A 43 -26.13 -29.60 -26.83
N LYS A 44 -27.29 -28.98 -27.02
CA LYS A 44 -27.65 -27.74 -26.31
C LYS A 44 -27.75 -27.93 -24.80
N SER A 45 -28.12 -29.13 -24.34
CA SER A 45 -28.19 -29.45 -22.92
C SER A 45 -26.81 -29.44 -22.26
N LEU A 46 -25.72 -29.76 -22.98
CA LEU A 46 -24.35 -29.63 -22.47
C LEU A 46 -24.08 -28.19 -22.01
N PHE A 47 -24.28 -27.25 -22.92
CA PHE A 47 -23.98 -25.84 -22.67
C PHE A 47 -24.97 -25.20 -21.71
N THR A 48 -26.27 -25.54 -21.81
CA THR A 48 -27.30 -25.00 -20.91
C THR A 48 -27.02 -25.40 -19.46
N THR A 49 -26.62 -26.64 -19.23
CA THR A 49 -26.22 -27.13 -17.89
C THR A 49 -25.06 -26.31 -17.35
N LEU A 50 -24.07 -26.03 -18.19
CA LEU A 50 -22.89 -25.24 -17.84
C LEU A 50 -23.12 -23.72 -17.80
N GLY A 51 -24.35 -23.24 -17.97
CA GLY A 51 -24.68 -21.81 -17.84
C GLY A 51 -24.51 -21.00 -19.12
N ALA A 52 -24.46 -21.67 -20.27
CA ALA A 52 -24.42 -21.06 -21.59
C ALA A 52 -25.62 -21.51 -22.43
N THR A 53 -26.72 -20.75 -22.40
CA THR A 53 -27.96 -21.09 -23.13
C THR A 53 -27.83 -20.79 -24.63
N PRO A 54 -27.79 -21.81 -25.51
CA PRO A 54 -27.67 -21.60 -26.95
C PRO A 54 -28.91 -20.93 -27.55
N SER A 55 -28.75 -20.29 -28.71
CA SER A 55 -29.88 -19.82 -29.51
C SER A 55 -30.73 -20.98 -30.05
N GLY A 56 -32.02 -20.70 -30.26
CA GLY A 56 -33.04 -21.67 -30.64
C GLY A 56 -33.68 -22.37 -29.44
N LYS A 57 -35.02 -22.41 -29.42
CA LYS A 57 -35.80 -23.00 -28.31
C LYS A 57 -35.88 -24.52 -28.41
N LEU A 58 -35.74 -25.19 -27.27
CA LEU A 58 -36.08 -26.61 -27.14
C LEU A 58 -37.61 -26.74 -26.99
N GLN A 59 -38.35 -26.74 -28.11
CA GLN A 59 -39.80 -26.88 -28.07
C GLN A 59 -40.22 -28.19 -27.40
N GLY A 60 -41.17 -28.09 -26.45
CA GLY A 60 -41.68 -29.25 -25.72
C GLY A 60 -40.74 -29.79 -24.63
N TRP A 61 -39.59 -29.14 -24.39
CA TRP A 61 -38.67 -29.54 -23.34
C TRP A 61 -39.14 -29.06 -21.98
N ASN A 62 -39.17 -29.95 -20.99
CA ASN A 62 -39.59 -29.61 -19.64
C ASN A 62 -38.47 -28.86 -18.90
N GLU A 63 -38.76 -27.67 -18.37
CA GLU A 63 -37.79 -26.86 -17.60
C GLU A 63 -37.35 -27.53 -16.29
N ASP A 64 -38.19 -28.43 -15.75
CA ASP A 64 -37.89 -29.22 -14.55
C ASP A 64 -36.98 -30.43 -14.83
N THR A 65 -36.56 -30.64 -16.08
CA THR A 65 -35.62 -31.72 -16.44
C THR A 65 -34.30 -31.48 -15.73
N ILE A 66 -33.82 -32.50 -15.02
CA ILE A 66 -32.52 -32.46 -14.36
C ILE A 66 -31.47 -32.85 -15.38
N THR A 67 -30.46 -32.00 -15.56
CA THR A 67 -29.32 -32.28 -16.43
C THR A 67 -28.01 -32.23 -15.64
N LYS A 68 -27.18 -33.26 -15.80
CA LYS A 68 -25.80 -33.30 -15.27
C LYS A 68 -24.84 -33.38 -16.45
N VAL A 69 -23.76 -32.61 -16.39
CA VAL A 69 -22.63 -32.70 -17.31
C VAL A 69 -21.38 -33.01 -16.50
N GLY A 70 -20.79 -34.17 -16.72
CA GLY A 70 -19.44 -34.50 -16.27
C GLY A 70 -18.41 -33.89 -17.21
N PHE A 71 -17.38 -33.26 -16.67
CA PHE A 71 -16.29 -32.69 -17.44
C PHE A 71 -14.99 -32.73 -16.63
N SER A 72 -13.85 -32.67 -17.31
CA SER A 72 -12.55 -32.54 -16.67
C SER A 72 -11.82 -31.28 -17.10
N VAL A 73 -11.05 -30.71 -16.19
CA VAL A 73 -10.13 -29.59 -16.42
C VAL A 73 -8.73 -30.02 -15.98
N ASP A 74 -7.79 -30.10 -16.92
CA ASP A 74 -6.40 -30.56 -16.66
C ASP A 74 -6.36 -31.91 -15.91
N GLY A 75 -7.30 -32.81 -16.22
CA GLY A 75 -7.44 -34.13 -15.61
C GLY A 75 -8.20 -34.16 -14.28
N ILE A 76 -8.58 -33.01 -13.72
CA ILE A 76 -9.42 -32.92 -12.51
C ILE A 76 -10.89 -33.00 -12.95
N ARG A 77 -11.64 -33.96 -12.38
CA ARG A 77 -13.04 -34.19 -12.70
C ARG A 77 -13.98 -33.29 -11.91
N TYR A 78 -15.03 -32.84 -12.59
CA TYR A 78 -16.12 -32.05 -12.05
C TYR A 78 -17.45 -32.53 -12.63
N ALA A 79 -18.54 -32.26 -11.91
CA ALA A 79 -19.89 -32.42 -12.44
C ALA A 79 -20.70 -31.15 -12.20
N ALA A 80 -21.33 -30.64 -13.26
CA ALA A 80 -22.31 -29.56 -13.15
C ALA A 80 -23.72 -30.15 -13.24
N LEU A 81 -24.57 -29.85 -12.27
CA LEU A 81 -25.99 -30.19 -12.26
C LEU A 81 -26.81 -28.92 -12.51
N HIS A 82 -27.89 -29.04 -13.27
CA HIS A 82 -28.82 -27.95 -13.54
C HIS A 82 -30.28 -28.44 -13.46
N GLN A 83 -31.12 -27.64 -12.80
CA GLN A 83 -32.58 -27.80 -12.81
C GLN A 83 -33.25 -26.45 -12.56
N ALA A 84 -34.25 -26.09 -13.38
CA ALA A 84 -35.07 -24.89 -13.20
C ALA A 84 -34.25 -23.60 -12.91
N GLY A 85 -33.14 -23.39 -13.63
CA GLY A 85 -32.27 -22.21 -13.48
C GLY A 85 -31.24 -22.30 -12.35
N THR A 86 -31.39 -23.23 -11.40
CA THR A 86 -30.41 -23.47 -10.34
C THR A 86 -29.31 -24.39 -10.85
N ARG A 87 -28.06 -24.11 -10.45
CA ARG A 87 -26.90 -24.94 -10.80
C ARG A 87 -26.10 -25.32 -9.57
N ALA A 88 -25.56 -26.53 -9.58
CA ALA A 88 -24.60 -26.99 -8.59
C ALA A 88 -23.35 -27.54 -9.26
N LEU A 89 -22.19 -27.24 -8.68
CA LEU A 89 -20.91 -27.78 -9.08
C LEU A 89 -20.43 -28.77 -8.02
N PHE A 90 -19.97 -29.93 -8.48
CA PHE A 90 -19.45 -31.02 -7.65
C PHE A 90 -18.01 -31.36 -8.05
N ASP A 91 -17.21 -31.82 -7.09
CA ASP A 91 -15.88 -32.39 -7.32
C ASP A 91 -15.95 -33.86 -7.75
N ALA A 92 -14.77 -34.50 -7.88
CA ALA A 92 -14.63 -35.88 -8.30
C ALA A 92 -15.22 -36.88 -7.29
N GLU A 93 -15.25 -36.53 -6.00
CA GLU A 93 -15.82 -37.30 -4.90
C GLU A 93 -17.34 -37.09 -4.76
N GLY A 94 -17.93 -36.20 -5.55
CA GLY A 94 -19.36 -35.88 -5.50
C GLY A 94 -19.74 -34.91 -4.38
N GLN A 95 -18.77 -34.22 -3.76
CA GLN A 95 -19.05 -33.16 -2.80
C GLN A 95 -19.43 -31.87 -3.52
N THR A 96 -20.43 -31.17 -2.98
CA THR A 96 -20.87 -29.89 -3.55
C THR A 96 -19.84 -28.80 -3.27
N LEU A 97 -19.24 -28.27 -4.33
CA LEU A 97 -18.34 -27.12 -4.29
C LEU A 97 -19.11 -25.81 -4.23
N THR A 98 -20.19 -25.68 -5.00
CA THR A 98 -21.00 -24.45 -5.05
C THR A 98 -22.42 -24.76 -5.51
N VAL A 99 -23.39 -24.01 -5.00
CA VAL A 99 -24.76 -23.92 -5.55
C VAL A 99 -25.03 -22.47 -5.91
N ALA A 100 -25.58 -22.22 -7.10
CA ALA A 100 -25.84 -20.89 -7.60
C ALA A 100 -27.22 -20.82 -8.27
N GLN A 101 -28.06 -19.91 -7.80
CA GLN A 101 -29.34 -19.56 -8.42
C GLN A 101 -29.23 -18.40 -9.42
N ASN A 102 -28.12 -17.64 -9.38
CA ASN A 102 -27.88 -16.52 -10.27
C ASN A 102 -26.62 -16.73 -11.12
N GLN A 103 -26.60 -16.09 -12.29
CA GLN A 103 -25.53 -16.27 -13.28
C GLN A 103 -24.18 -15.75 -12.78
N SER A 104 -24.13 -14.72 -11.93
CA SER A 104 -22.87 -14.14 -11.43
C SER A 104 -22.12 -15.14 -10.56
N ALA A 105 -22.80 -15.68 -9.55
CA ALA A 105 -22.24 -16.70 -8.65
C ALA A 105 -21.84 -17.97 -9.43
N TRP A 106 -22.63 -18.38 -10.41
CA TRP A 106 -22.27 -19.49 -11.28
C TRP A 106 -21.02 -19.21 -12.13
N SER A 107 -20.87 -17.98 -12.63
CA SER A 107 -19.71 -17.59 -13.43
C SER A 107 -18.43 -17.58 -12.60
N GLU A 108 -18.49 -17.15 -11.34
CA GLU A 108 -17.37 -17.23 -10.40
C GLU A 108 -16.97 -18.68 -10.10
N ALA A 109 -17.95 -19.56 -9.82
CA ALA A 109 -17.69 -20.98 -9.58
C ALA A 109 -17.11 -21.68 -10.82
N PHE A 110 -17.68 -21.44 -12.01
CA PHE A 110 -17.18 -21.97 -13.27
C PHE A 110 -15.76 -21.47 -13.57
N ALA A 111 -15.49 -20.19 -13.33
CA ALA A 111 -14.17 -19.61 -13.49
C ALA A 111 -13.16 -20.15 -12.48
N ALA A 112 -13.56 -20.45 -11.24
CA ALA A 112 -12.67 -21.09 -10.27
C ALA A 112 -12.28 -22.51 -10.72
N ALA A 113 -13.24 -23.30 -11.21
CA ALA A 113 -13.01 -24.67 -11.66
C ALA A 113 -12.19 -24.76 -12.96
N THR A 114 -12.46 -23.88 -13.92
CA THR A 114 -11.78 -23.86 -15.24
C THR A 114 -10.54 -22.96 -15.27
N GLY A 115 -10.45 -22.05 -14.31
CA GLY A 115 -9.52 -20.93 -14.29
C GLY A 115 -9.73 -19.90 -15.42
N PHE A 116 -10.93 -19.86 -16.02
CA PHE A 116 -11.33 -18.86 -17.01
C PHE A 116 -11.44 -17.46 -16.39
N ASN A 117 -10.44 -16.62 -16.62
CA ASN A 117 -10.23 -15.36 -15.90
C ASN A 117 -10.38 -14.10 -16.76
N LEU A 118 -11.18 -14.14 -17.83
CA LEU A 118 -11.34 -13.01 -18.75
C LEU A 118 -12.26 -11.92 -18.14
N PRO A 119 -11.76 -10.70 -17.84
CA PRO A 119 -12.62 -9.58 -17.46
C PRO A 119 -13.23 -8.93 -18.70
N LEU A 120 -14.52 -8.61 -18.62
CA LEU A 120 -15.28 -7.86 -19.64
C LEU A 120 -15.99 -6.67 -19.01
N ILE A 121 -16.36 -5.70 -19.85
CA ILE A 121 -17.14 -4.53 -19.42
C ILE A 121 -18.61 -4.79 -19.73
N ASP A 122 -19.47 -4.71 -18.72
CA ASP A 122 -20.92 -4.82 -18.88
C ASP A 122 -21.54 -3.52 -19.46
N LYS A 123 -22.86 -3.54 -19.73
CA LYS A 123 -23.59 -2.34 -20.18
C LYS A 123 -23.50 -1.16 -19.20
N ASN A 124 -23.39 -1.43 -17.90
CA ASN A 124 -23.27 -0.43 -16.84
C ASN A 124 -21.83 0.08 -16.64
N SER A 125 -20.91 -0.26 -17.55
CA SER A 125 -19.49 0.11 -17.47
C SER A 125 -18.75 -0.47 -16.26
N LYS A 126 -19.28 -1.54 -15.66
CA LYS A 126 -18.60 -2.30 -14.60
C LYS A 126 -17.74 -3.39 -15.23
N THR A 127 -16.55 -3.59 -14.66
CA THR A 127 -15.71 -4.73 -15.00
C THR A 127 -16.26 -5.95 -14.26
N VAL A 128 -16.66 -6.96 -15.01
CA VAL A 128 -17.20 -8.23 -14.50
C VAL A 128 -16.48 -9.40 -15.15
N LEU A 129 -16.53 -10.56 -14.52
CA LEU A 129 -15.98 -11.78 -15.11
C LEU A 129 -16.82 -12.23 -16.31
N ALA A 130 -16.15 -12.69 -17.37
CA ALA A 130 -16.81 -13.33 -18.50
C ALA A 130 -17.43 -14.65 -18.03
N ASP A 131 -18.64 -14.92 -18.51
CA ASP A 131 -19.40 -16.10 -18.10
C ASP A 131 -19.19 -17.29 -19.05
N PRO A 132 -19.79 -18.46 -18.78
CA PRO A 132 -19.62 -19.66 -19.61
C PRO A 132 -20.01 -19.46 -21.09
N ARG A 133 -20.88 -18.50 -21.43
CA ARG A 133 -21.21 -18.20 -22.84
C ARG A 133 -19.98 -17.71 -23.58
N CYS A 134 -19.19 -16.85 -22.94
CA CYS A 134 -17.93 -16.36 -23.49
C CYS A 134 -16.89 -17.47 -23.61
N PHE A 135 -16.91 -18.46 -22.72
CA PHE A 135 -15.99 -19.59 -22.75
C PHE A 135 -16.24 -20.53 -23.94
N PHE A 136 -17.50 -20.92 -24.17
CA PHE A 136 -17.85 -21.89 -25.21
C PHE A 136 -18.07 -21.27 -26.60
N MET A 137 -18.28 -19.95 -26.71
CA MET A 137 -18.61 -19.30 -27.98
C MET A 137 -17.64 -19.61 -29.13
N PRO A 138 -16.31 -19.61 -28.94
CA PRO A 138 -15.37 -19.91 -30.01
C PRO A 138 -15.39 -21.36 -30.48
N PHE A 139 -15.97 -22.28 -29.72
CA PHE A 139 -15.80 -23.73 -29.89
C PHE A 139 -17.11 -24.47 -30.21
N TYR A 140 -18.23 -23.75 -30.28
CA TYR A 140 -19.53 -24.33 -30.62
C TYR A 140 -20.12 -23.66 -31.87
N ILE A 141 -20.34 -24.47 -32.91
CA ILE A 141 -21.16 -24.11 -34.06
C ILE A 141 -22.57 -24.64 -33.84
N ASN A 142 -23.45 -23.79 -33.30
CA ASN A 142 -24.87 -24.05 -33.10
C ASN A 142 -25.64 -24.03 -34.44
N GLN A 143 -26.50 -25.04 -34.62
CA GLN A 143 -27.43 -25.16 -35.75
C GLN A 143 -28.24 -23.86 -35.99
N ASP A 144 -28.72 -23.22 -34.92
CA ASP A 144 -29.67 -22.10 -35.03
C ASP A 144 -29.03 -20.70 -35.02
N GLY A 145 -27.73 -20.58 -34.75
CA GLY A 145 -27.10 -19.26 -34.51
C GLY A 145 -25.59 -19.20 -34.75
N SER A 146 -25.01 -20.15 -35.49
CA SER A 146 -23.54 -20.13 -35.72
C SER A 146 -23.13 -20.39 -37.17
N TRP A 147 -24.06 -20.51 -38.09
CA TRP A 147 -23.77 -20.78 -39.51
C TRP A 147 -23.82 -19.54 -40.41
N MET A 148 -24.11 -18.38 -39.83
CA MET A 148 -24.18 -17.08 -40.50
C MET A 148 -23.06 -16.14 -40.05
N ALA A 149 -23.12 -14.85 -40.41
CA ALA A 149 -22.10 -13.86 -40.04
C ALA A 149 -22.23 -13.35 -38.58
N GLU A 150 -23.43 -13.45 -37.99
CA GLU A 150 -23.73 -12.91 -36.67
C GLU A 150 -23.17 -13.77 -35.53
N TRP A 151 -22.88 -13.14 -34.40
CA TRP A 151 -22.38 -13.80 -33.18
C TRP A 151 -23.52 -14.13 -32.24
N ASP A 152 -24.41 -15.00 -32.68
CA ASP A 152 -25.66 -15.38 -32.01
C ASP A 152 -25.68 -16.84 -31.53
N THR A 153 -24.51 -17.45 -31.27
CA THR A 153 -24.40 -18.81 -30.73
C THR A 153 -25.17 -18.98 -29.41
N PHE A 154 -24.99 -18.02 -28.49
CA PHE A 154 -25.56 -18.01 -27.15
C PHE A 154 -26.39 -16.75 -26.90
N THR A 155 -27.49 -16.92 -26.17
CA THR A 155 -28.38 -15.82 -25.80
C THR A 155 -27.76 -14.94 -24.70
N GLY A 156 -27.91 -13.61 -24.83
CA GLY A 156 -27.50 -12.63 -23.81
C GLY A 156 -26.01 -12.27 -23.78
N ILE A 157 -25.21 -12.68 -24.77
CA ILE A 157 -23.82 -12.20 -24.94
C ILE A 157 -23.75 -10.67 -25.11
N GLN A 158 -24.84 -10.07 -25.59
CA GLN A 158 -25.01 -8.63 -25.80
C GLN A 158 -25.03 -7.84 -24.48
N GLN A 159 -25.03 -8.49 -23.31
CA GLN A 159 -24.86 -7.83 -22.01
C GLN A 159 -23.48 -7.16 -21.83
N TYR A 160 -22.49 -7.60 -22.62
CA TYR A 160 -21.13 -7.05 -22.61
C TYR A 160 -20.91 -6.06 -23.75
N LYS A 161 -20.02 -5.08 -23.54
CA LYS A 161 -19.60 -4.12 -24.58
C LYS A 161 -18.53 -4.74 -25.46
N ALA A 162 -18.88 -5.01 -26.73
CA ALA A 162 -17.98 -5.53 -27.77
C ALA A 162 -17.08 -6.72 -27.31
N PRO A 163 -17.65 -7.80 -26.75
CA PRO A 163 -16.88 -8.85 -26.09
C PRO A 163 -16.07 -9.74 -27.06
N ILE A 164 -16.51 -9.84 -28.31
CA ILE A 164 -16.04 -10.85 -29.27
C ILE A 164 -14.53 -10.80 -29.46
N LEU A 165 -13.94 -9.63 -29.73
CA LEU A 165 -12.51 -9.55 -29.98
C LEU A 165 -11.70 -9.97 -28.75
N SER A 166 -12.07 -9.52 -27.56
CA SER A 166 -11.40 -9.91 -26.31
C SER A 166 -11.48 -11.42 -26.06
N ILE A 167 -12.62 -12.05 -26.36
CA ILE A 167 -12.77 -13.51 -26.25
C ILE A 167 -11.84 -14.23 -27.22
N LEU A 168 -11.80 -13.80 -28.49
CA LEU A 168 -10.97 -14.46 -29.49
C LEU A 168 -9.47 -14.25 -29.21
N GLU A 169 -9.06 -13.04 -28.80
CA GLU A 169 -7.69 -12.76 -28.37
C GLU A 169 -7.29 -13.59 -27.13
N TYR A 170 -8.24 -13.85 -26.23
CA TYR A 170 -8.03 -14.69 -25.06
C TYR A 170 -7.70 -16.12 -25.45
N PHE A 171 -8.53 -16.76 -26.27
CA PHE A 171 -8.35 -18.18 -26.62
C PHE A 171 -7.22 -18.45 -27.61
N THR A 172 -7.00 -17.55 -28.57
CA THR A 172 -5.88 -17.64 -29.52
C THR A 172 -4.53 -17.32 -28.88
N GLY A 173 -4.54 -16.71 -27.68
CA GLY A 173 -3.33 -16.39 -26.93
C GLY A 173 -2.69 -15.05 -27.27
N ILE A 174 -3.36 -14.17 -28.02
CA ILE A 174 -2.90 -12.78 -28.21
C ILE A 174 -2.88 -12.05 -26.86
N LYS A 175 -3.91 -12.28 -26.03
CA LYS A 175 -3.98 -11.81 -24.64
C LYS A 175 -4.33 -13.00 -23.75
N PRO A 176 -3.35 -13.83 -23.38
CA PRO A 176 -3.60 -15.09 -22.68
C PRO A 176 -4.05 -14.86 -21.22
N PRO A 177 -4.48 -15.90 -20.49
CA PRO A 177 -4.91 -15.80 -19.09
C PRO A 177 -3.92 -15.05 -18.18
N GLU A 178 -2.62 -15.24 -18.40
CA GLU A 178 -1.54 -14.61 -17.64
C GLU A 178 -1.52 -13.09 -17.84
N TYR A 179 -1.87 -12.59 -19.02
CA TYR A 179 -1.97 -11.16 -19.29
C TYR A 179 -3.07 -10.54 -18.44
N TYR A 180 -4.23 -11.19 -18.36
CA TYR A 180 -5.35 -10.69 -17.57
C TYR A 180 -5.11 -10.82 -16.06
N ALA A 181 -4.41 -11.88 -15.62
CA ALA A 181 -3.96 -12.00 -14.23
C ALA A 181 -2.97 -10.88 -13.85
N ALA A 182 -2.00 -10.58 -14.71
CA ALA A 182 -1.06 -9.47 -14.51
C ALA A 182 -1.78 -8.12 -14.52
N LYS A 183 -2.74 -7.92 -15.44
CA LYS A 183 -3.58 -6.71 -15.49
C LYS A 183 -4.37 -6.50 -14.21
N ALA A 184 -5.05 -7.54 -13.72
CA ALA A 184 -5.83 -7.46 -12.49
C ALA A 184 -4.96 -7.09 -11.28
N LYS A 185 -3.77 -7.69 -11.17
CA LYS A 185 -2.78 -7.32 -10.12
C LYS A 185 -2.33 -5.88 -10.27
N ARG A 186 -2.00 -5.43 -11.48
CA ARG A 186 -1.55 -4.06 -11.75
C ARG A 186 -2.64 -3.03 -11.41
N ASP A 187 -3.88 -3.33 -11.74
CA ASP A 187 -5.02 -2.46 -11.44
C ASP A 187 -5.28 -2.40 -9.91
N ALA A 188 -5.06 -3.51 -9.18
CA ALA A 188 -5.10 -3.52 -7.72
C ALA A 188 -3.96 -2.69 -7.08
N GLU A 189 -2.73 -2.83 -7.57
CA GLU A 189 -1.59 -2.00 -7.13
C GLU A 189 -1.84 -0.51 -7.42
N GLN A 190 -2.49 -0.17 -8.54
CA GLN A 190 -2.85 1.20 -8.86
C GLN A 190 -3.79 1.82 -7.82
N VAL A 191 -4.75 1.06 -7.30
CA VAL A 191 -5.65 1.54 -6.23
C VAL A 191 -4.87 1.85 -4.96
N ILE A 192 -3.96 0.96 -4.56
CA ILE A 192 -3.09 1.14 -3.38
C ILE A 192 -2.18 2.36 -3.57
N ILE A 193 -1.58 2.52 -4.76
CA ILE A 193 -0.75 3.67 -5.10
C ILE A 193 -1.53 4.98 -4.98
N GLU A 194 -2.79 5.01 -5.44
CA GLU A 194 -3.65 6.19 -5.31
C GLU A 194 -4.00 6.52 -3.86
N GLU A 195 -4.21 5.50 -3.02
CA GLU A 195 -4.44 5.66 -1.59
C GLU A 195 -3.20 6.23 -0.88
N LEU A 196 -2.03 5.63 -1.09
CA LEU A 196 -0.75 6.12 -0.55
C LEU A 196 -0.43 7.56 -1.00
N ARG A 197 -0.75 7.91 -2.25
CA ARG A 197 -0.60 9.29 -2.75
C ARG A 197 -1.53 10.26 -2.02
N ARG A 198 -2.77 9.86 -1.70
CA ARG A 198 -3.70 10.69 -0.93
C ARG A 198 -3.25 10.85 0.52
N GLU A 199 -2.74 9.78 1.12
CA GLU A 199 -2.19 9.80 2.48
C GLU A 199 -0.98 10.72 2.57
N LYS A 200 0.01 10.55 1.66
CA LYS A 200 1.16 11.45 1.55
C LYS A 200 0.75 12.92 1.36
N ALA A 201 -0.22 13.19 0.49
CA ALA A 201 -0.71 14.55 0.29
C ALA A 201 -1.39 15.13 1.54
N SER A 202 -2.03 14.29 2.35
CA SER A 202 -2.64 14.70 3.62
C SER A 202 -1.58 14.98 4.69
N LEU A 203 -0.53 14.15 4.75
CA LEU A 203 0.63 14.34 5.62
C LEU A 203 1.35 15.66 5.32
N GLU A 204 1.63 15.95 4.05
CA GLU A 204 2.29 17.21 3.65
C GLU A 204 1.43 18.44 3.97
N LYS A 205 0.09 18.35 3.81
CA LYS A 205 -0.82 19.41 4.25
C LYS A 205 -0.82 19.60 5.77
N ALA A 206 -0.78 18.52 6.54
CA ALA A 206 -0.71 18.58 7.99
C ALA A 206 0.61 19.22 8.44
N ARG A 207 1.73 18.80 7.86
CA ARG A 207 3.05 19.40 8.05
C ARG A 207 3.05 20.89 7.73
N GLU A 208 2.47 21.30 6.60
CA GLU A 208 2.42 22.72 6.21
C GLU A 208 1.60 23.56 7.21
N ARG A 209 0.48 23.02 7.72
CA ARG A 209 -0.32 23.69 8.76
C ARG A 209 0.46 23.83 10.07
N VAL A 210 1.14 22.78 10.50
CA VAL A 210 2.00 22.79 11.69
C VAL A 210 3.14 23.81 11.50
N SER A 211 3.74 23.85 10.31
CA SER A 211 4.77 24.83 9.98
C SER A 211 4.29 26.28 9.98
N LYS A 212 3.02 26.54 9.64
CA LYS A 212 2.43 27.89 9.72
C LYS A 212 2.04 28.27 11.15
N SER A 213 1.70 27.29 11.98
CA SER A 213 1.30 27.51 13.38
C SER A 213 2.50 27.68 14.32
N LEU A 214 3.64 27.05 14.01
CA LEU A 214 4.86 27.17 14.80
C LEU A 214 5.71 28.32 14.22
N SER A 215 5.71 29.48 14.87
CA SER A 215 6.62 30.57 14.52
C SER A 215 8.05 30.17 14.85
N MET A 216 8.82 29.76 13.83
CA MET A 216 10.27 29.51 13.95
C MET A 216 11.06 30.83 14.06
N SER A 217 10.68 31.72 14.98
CA SER A 217 11.43 32.93 15.33
C SER A 217 12.09 32.77 16.71
N GLY A 218 12.88 31.72 16.86
CA GLY A 218 13.83 31.58 17.96
C GLY A 218 15.25 31.67 17.39
N PRO A 219 16.17 32.43 18.01
CA PRO A 219 17.57 32.38 17.60
C PRO A 219 18.07 30.94 17.70
N LYS A 220 18.77 30.45 16.66
CA LYS A 220 19.49 29.17 16.70
C LYS A 220 20.66 29.31 17.69
N VAL A 221 20.37 29.26 18.99
CA VAL A 221 21.38 29.31 20.04
C VAL A 221 21.83 27.88 20.31
N ASP A 222 23.06 27.58 19.93
CA ASP A 222 23.74 26.33 20.29
C ASP A 222 23.77 26.20 21.84
N PRO A 223 23.14 25.17 22.43
CA PRO A 223 23.06 24.98 23.88
C PRO A 223 24.43 25.01 24.58
N LYS A 224 25.51 24.61 23.90
CA LYS A 224 26.86 24.58 24.48
C LYS A 224 27.46 25.97 24.70
N ASN A 225 27.14 26.95 23.85
CA ASN A 225 27.68 28.31 23.99
C ASN A 225 27.07 29.03 25.20
N PHE A 226 25.78 28.78 25.47
CA PHE A 226 25.08 29.38 26.60
C PHE A 226 25.59 28.88 27.96
N GLU A 227 25.90 27.58 28.06
CA GLU A 227 26.46 26.98 29.27
C GLU A 227 27.86 27.55 29.59
N THR A 228 28.67 27.78 28.55
CA THR A 228 30.02 28.33 28.68
C THR A 228 30.00 29.79 29.15
N GLU A 229 29.11 30.63 28.62
CA GLU A 229 28.97 32.03 29.02
C GLU A 229 28.46 32.19 30.46
N ILE A 230 27.52 31.33 30.90
CA ILE A 230 27.04 31.35 32.29
C ILE A 230 28.15 30.91 33.26
N ALA A 231 28.95 29.91 32.91
CA ALA A 231 30.06 29.46 33.73
C ALA A 231 31.11 30.57 33.92
N GLN A 232 31.42 31.34 32.86
CA GLN A 232 32.35 32.47 32.92
C GLN A 232 31.85 33.58 33.85
N LEU A 233 30.59 34.01 33.71
CA LEU A 233 30.01 35.07 34.54
C LEU A 233 29.87 34.64 36.01
N THR A 234 29.58 33.36 36.27
CA THR A 234 29.53 32.80 37.63
C THR A 234 30.91 32.80 38.29
N THR A 235 31.96 32.49 37.52
CA THR A 235 33.35 32.54 37.99
C THR A 235 33.75 33.97 38.33
N GLU A 236 33.41 34.93 37.47
CA GLU A 236 33.69 36.36 37.67
C GLU A 236 33.01 36.91 38.94
N ILE A 237 31.76 36.54 39.21
CA ILE A 237 31.07 36.92 40.46
C ILE A 237 31.77 36.35 41.70
N ASN A 238 32.20 35.09 41.66
CA ASN A 238 32.86 34.47 42.80
C ASN A 238 34.21 35.16 43.11
N GLU A 239 34.97 35.55 42.08
CA GLU A 239 36.20 36.32 42.25
C GLU A 239 35.95 37.72 42.81
N LEU A 240 34.91 38.41 42.35
CA LEU A 240 34.52 39.73 42.88
C LEU A 240 34.12 39.64 44.36
N ASN A 241 33.37 38.60 44.75
CA ASN A 241 32.98 38.37 46.16
C ASN A 241 34.20 38.12 47.06
N GLN A 242 35.16 37.31 46.61
CA GLN A 242 36.40 37.06 47.37
C GLN A 242 37.21 38.35 47.57
N LYS A 243 37.35 39.17 46.52
CA LYS A 243 38.03 40.47 46.62
C LYS A 243 37.31 41.42 47.56
N GLN A 244 35.97 41.38 47.60
CA GLN A 244 35.17 42.22 48.49
C GLN A 244 35.43 41.89 49.97
N GLU A 245 35.46 40.61 50.31
CA GLU A 245 35.72 40.16 51.69
C GLU A 245 37.12 40.57 52.18
N ILE A 246 38.14 40.44 51.32
CA ILE A 246 39.52 40.86 51.65
C ILE A 246 39.59 42.37 51.94
N LEU A 247 38.99 43.20 51.07
CA LEU A 247 39.00 44.65 51.25
C LEU A 247 38.18 45.09 52.47
N ARG A 248 37.08 44.40 52.78
CA ARG A 248 36.29 44.65 53.99
C ARG A 248 37.08 44.36 55.26
N ASP A 249 37.75 43.22 55.33
CA ASP A 249 38.60 42.85 56.47
C ASP A 249 39.75 43.86 56.66
N GLN A 250 40.38 44.31 55.58
CA GLN A 250 41.40 45.36 55.61
C GLN A 250 40.85 46.69 56.14
N ALA A 251 39.70 47.14 55.64
CA ALA A 251 39.08 48.39 56.09
C ALA A 251 38.70 48.36 57.57
N VAL A 252 38.27 47.20 58.10
CA VAL A 252 37.98 47.03 59.53
C VAL A 252 39.25 47.19 60.36
N LYS A 253 40.34 46.49 60.00
CA LYS A 253 41.63 46.58 60.70
C LYS A 253 42.21 48.00 60.70
N GLU A 254 42.14 48.69 59.57
CA GLU A 254 42.60 50.08 59.43
C GLU A 254 41.77 51.05 60.29
N ARG A 255 40.45 50.84 60.37
CA ARG A 255 39.56 51.64 61.22
C ARG A 255 39.81 51.42 62.71
N GLU A 256 40.04 50.17 63.12
CA GLU A 256 40.40 49.82 64.50
C GLU A 256 41.73 50.46 64.90
N LEU A 257 42.75 50.33 64.04
CA LEU A 257 44.07 50.95 64.26
C LEU A 257 43.96 52.47 64.37
N LEU A 258 43.21 53.11 63.48
CA LEU A 258 42.99 54.55 63.51
C LEU A 258 42.29 55.01 64.80
N SER A 259 41.27 54.26 65.24
CA SER A 259 40.57 54.53 66.50
C SER A 259 41.52 54.45 67.71
N SER A 260 42.37 53.42 67.74
CA SER A 260 43.40 53.24 68.78
C SER A 260 44.40 54.40 68.81
N ILE A 261 44.95 54.79 67.66
CA ILE A 261 45.91 55.90 67.55
C ILE A 261 45.28 57.22 67.99
N ARG A 262 44.03 57.50 67.58
CA ARG A 262 43.31 58.72 67.99
C ARG A 262 43.06 58.77 69.49
N LEU A 263 42.74 57.63 70.11
CA LEU A 263 42.60 57.54 71.57
C LEU A 263 43.93 57.81 72.27
N GLN A 264 45.02 57.16 71.84
CA GLN A 264 46.36 57.38 72.39
C GLN A 264 46.80 58.84 72.25
N ASN A 265 46.54 59.45 71.10
CA ASN A 265 46.87 60.85 70.85
C ASN A 265 46.09 61.79 71.79
N ARG A 266 44.80 61.53 72.01
CA ARG A 266 43.98 62.30 72.97
C ARG A 266 44.53 62.19 74.39
N LEU A 267 44.83 60.98 74.85
CA LEU A 267 45.39 60.76 76.18
C LEU A 267 46.76 61.44 76.35
N ALA A 268 47.61 61.40 75.32
CA ALA A 268 48.90 62.08 75.32
C ALA A 268 48.75 63.62 75.36
N GLU A 269 47.79 64.19 74.63
CA GLU A 269 47.48 65.62 74.67
C GLU A 269 46.91 66.07 76.02
N GLU A 270 46.05 65.26 76.65
CA GLU A 270 45.54 65.52 77.99
C GLU A 270 46.66 65.47 79.03
N ALA A 271 47.53 64.45 78.98
CA ALA A 271 48.70 64.36 79.84
C ALA A 271 49.62 65.59 79.66
N LEU A 272 49.93 65.97 78.42
CA LEU A 272 50.76 67.15 78.13
C LEU A 272 50.22 68.43 78.77
N LYS A 273 48.90 68.65 78.73
CA LYS A 273 48.27 69.81 79.39
C LYS A 273 48.49 69.80 80.90
N VAL A 274 48.37 68.63 81.54
CA VAL A 274 48.60 68.47 82.99
C VAL A 274 50.06 68.74 83.32
N TYR A 275 51.00 68.14 82.58
CA TYR A 275 52.43 68.38 82.75
C TYR A 275 52.82 69.86 82.56
N GLU A 276 52.23 70.54 81.56
CA GLU A 276 52.44 71.97 81.34
C GLU A 276 51.87 72.84 82.47
N SER A 277 50.66 72.52 82.95
CA SER A 277 50.06 73.21 84.09
C SER A 277 50.82 72.97 85.39
N ASP A 278 51.35 71.77 85.59
CA ASP A 278 52.16 71.43 86.76
C ASP A 278 53.50 72.17 86.71
N ALA A 279 54.14 72.23 85.53
CA ALA A 279 55.37 73.01 85.35
C ALA A 279 55.14 74.53 85.47
N GLU A 280 54.02 75.06 84.98
CA GLU A 280 53.62 76.46 85.17
C GLU A 280 53.30 76.75 86.62
N PHE A 281 52.56 75.85 87.29
CA PHE A 281 52.34 75.88 88.72
C PHE A 281 53.70 76.00 89.38
N ILE A 282 54.59 74.99 89.32
CA ILE A 282 55.95 74.93 89.93
C ILE A 282 56.82 76.18 89.67
N ARG A 283 56.65 76.93 88.58
CA ARG A 283 57.42 78.16 88.30
C ARG A 283 57.00 79.43 89.03
N SER A 284 55.83 79.52 89.64
CA SER A 284 55.35 80.75 90.29
C SER A 284 55.95 80.96 91.71
N GLU A 285 56.86 81.91 91.92
CA GLU A 285 57.36 82.29 93.26
C GLU A 285 56.53 83.40 93.92
N PRO A 286 56.51 83.50 95.27
CA PRO A 286 57.09 82.58 96.26
C PRO A 286 56.07 81.52 96.74
N ARG A 287 56.53 80.33 97.15
CA ARG A 287 55.67 79.27 97.69
C ARG A 287 56.26 78.55 98.90
N ASP A 288 55.35 78.00 99.70
CA ASP A 288 55.63 77.03 100.77
C ASP A 288 55.86 75.63 100.19
N ALA A 289 56.51 74.74 100.96
CA ALA A 289 56.82 73.37 100.55
C ALA A 289 55.58 72.60 100.09
N ILE A 290 55.65 71.96 98.91
CA ILE A 290 54.52 71.18 98.38
C ILE A 290 54.49 69.83 99.10
N VAL A 291 53.41 69.57 99.83
CA VAL A 291 53.21 68.29 100.54
C VAL A 291 52.32 67.40 99.70
N CYS A 292 52.81 66.21 99.35
CA CYS A 292 52.00 65.23 98.63
C CYS A 292 50.80 64.78 99.50
N PRO A 293 49.55 64.93 99.05
CA PRO A 293 48.37 64.55 99.85
C PRO A 293 48.21 63.03 100.01
N VAL A 294 49.00 62.22 99.30
CA VAL A 294 48.93 60.75 99.33
C VAL A 294 49.98 60.16 100.26
N CYS A 295 51.22 60.63 100.18
CA CYS A 295 52.35 60.07 100.96
C CYS A 295 52.97 61.04 101.97
N ASN A 296 52.47 62.28 102.05
CA ASN A 296 52.95 63.32 102.95
C ASN A 296 54.44 63.67 102.81
N ALA A 297 55.05 63.35 101.66
CA ALA A 297 56.40 63.77 101.32
C ALA A 297 56.42 65.28 101.04
N GLU A 298 57.39 65.97 101.63
CA GLU A 298 57.65 67.40 101.42
C GLU A 298 58.63 67.58 100.26
N HIS A 299 58.18 68.27 99.21
CA HIS A 299 58.98 68.57 98.03
C HIS A 299 59.62 69.96 98.20
N GLU A 300 60.84 70.01 98.72
CA GLU A 300 61.60 71.26 98.95
C GLU A 300 62.38 71.75 97.71
N ASN A 301 62.66 70.88 96.73
CA ASN A 301 63.56 71.16 95.61
C ASN A 301 62.81 71.42 94.29
N SER A 302 62.23 72.62 94.17
CA SER A 302 61.48 73.10 92.99
C SER A 302 62.21 72.93 91.64
N PHE A 303 63.54 72.95 91.61
CA PHE A 303 64.32 72.93 90.35
C PHE A 303 64.47 71.53 89.71
N LEU A 304 64.77 70.49 90.49
CA LEU A 304 64.99 69.14 89.94
C LEU A 304 63.69 68.53 89.44
N ASP A 305 62.60 68.70 90.19
CA ASP A 305 61.28 68.22 89.81
C ASP A 305 60.80 68.92 88.52
N LEU A 306 61.05 70.24 88.38
CA LEU A 306 60.75 70.99 87.16
C LEU A 306 61.48 70.43 85.93
N LEU A 307 62.75 70.01 86.08
CA LEU A 307 63.51 69.40 85.00
C LEU A 307 62.90 68.05 84.58
N THR A 308 62.46 67.22 85.53
CA THR A 308 61.79 65.94 85.25
C THR A 308 60.44 66.14 84.55
N TYR A 309 59.58 67.04 85.04
CA TYR A 309 58.33 67.38 84.38
C TYR A 309 58.55 67.92 82.95
N ALA A 310 59.60 68.72 82.74
CA ALA A 310 59.95 69.24 81.43
C ALA A 310 60.47 68.15 80.47
N GLU A 311 61.22 67.16 80.96
CA GLU A 311 61.71 66.02 80.19
C GLU A 311 60.58 65.05 79.81
N ASP A 312 59.67 64.75 80.73
CA ASP A 312 58.47 63.95 80.48
C ASP A 312 57.55 64.64 79.45
N ALA A 313 57.31 65.96 79.60
CA ALA A 313 56.54 66.74 78.65
C ALA A 313 57.19 66.79 77.26
N ARG A 314 58.53 66.75 77.17
CA ARG A 314 59.25 66.67 75.90
C ARG A 314 59.05 65.30 75.25
N SER A 315 59.21 64.23 76.02
CA SER A 315 59.02 62.85 75.56
C SER A 315 57.59 62.59 75.08
N LEU A 316 56.60 63.09 75.82
CA LEU A 316 55.19 63.03 75.42
C LEU A 316 54.93 63.83 74.12
N ARG A 317 55.52 65.02 73.96
CA ARG A 317 55.43 65.80 72.69
C ARG A 317 55.94 64.99 71.49
N ASP A 318 57.08 64.33 71.63
CA ASP A 318 57.64 63.50 70.56
C ASP A 318 56.76 62.27 70.24
N ILE A 319 56.10 61.70 71.24
CA ILE A 319 55.11 60.62 71.04
C ILE A 319 53.88 61.15 70.32
N THR A 320 53.31 62.28 70.75
CA THR A 320 52.14 62.93 70.13
C THR A 320 52.40 63.27 68.66
N VAL A 321 53.58 63.81 68.32
CA VAL A 321 53.96 64.08 66.93
C VAL A 321 54.00 62.80 66.09
N ARG A 322 54.54 61.71 66.63
CA ARG A 322 54.56 60.40 65.95
C ARG A 322 53.15 59.83 65.76
N LEU A 323 52.32 59.82 66.81
CA LEU A 323 50.93 59.36 66.75
C LEU A 323 50.10 60.15 65.73
N ARG A 324 50.28 61.46 65.65
CA ARG A 324 49.62 62.30 64.64
C ARG A 324 50.04 61.93 63.22
N ARG A 325 51.34 61.72 62.99
CA ARG A 325 51.86 61.27 61.69
C ARG A 325 51.28 59.90 61.31
N ASP A 326 51.29 58.96 62.24
CA ASP A 326 50.80 57.60 62.01
C ASP A 326 49.27 57.61 61.76
N SER A 327 48.51 58.50 62.44
CA SER A 327 47.08 58.72 62.16
C SER A 327 46.83 59.17 60.72
N ILE A 328 47.62 60.12 60.20
CA ILE A 328 47.50 60.60 58.81
C ILE A 328 47.80 59.47 57.83
N GLU A 329 48.81 58.64 58.10
CA GLU A 329 49.16 57.51 57.26
C GLU A 329 48.07 56.43 57.23
N VAL A 330 47.48 56.11 58.38
CA VAL A 330 46.37 55.14 58.48
C VAL A 330 45.10 55.70 57.84
N GLU A 331 44.82 57.00 57.97
CA GLU A 331 43.69 57.67 57.30
C GLU A 331 43.83 57.60 55.77
N ALA A 332 45.02 57.86 55.23
CA ALA A 332 45.28 57.76 53.79
C ALA A 332 45.10 56.33 53.27
N ARG A 333 45.54 55.32 54.05
CA ARG A 333 45.33 53.90 53.75
C ARG A 333 43.85 53.53 53.74
N LEU A 334 43.11 53.90 54.78
CA LEU A 334 41.68 53.65 54.89
C LEU A 334 40.88 54.29 53.74
N ALA A 335 41.23 55.52 53.34
CA ALA A 335 40.60 56.19 52.21
C ALA A 335 40.85 55.45 50.88
N LYS A 336 42.06 54.92 50.68
CA LYS A 336 42.40 54.10 49.51
C LYS A 336 41.61 52.79 49.50
N THR A 337 41.56 52.07 50.62
CA THR A 337 40.80 50.82 50.75
C THR A 337 39.31 51.04 50.49
N GLN A 338 38.74 52.15 51.01
CA GLN A 338 37.34 52.51 50.77
C GLN A 338 37.07 52.80 49.28
N GLY A 339 37.97 53.51 48.59
CA GLY A 339 37.86 53.75 47.15
C GLY A 339 37.86 52.47 46.33
N GLN A 340 38.67 51.47 46.71
CA GLN A 340 38.70 50.16 46.06
C GLN A 340 37.40 49.37 46.26
N ILE A 341 36.76 49.49 47.44
CA ILE A 341 35.46 48.87 47.72
C ILE A 341 34.36 49.48 46.82
N ASP A 342 34.36 50.79 46.63
CA ASP A 342 33.37 51.50 45.81
C ASP A 342 33.49 51.14 44.33
N GLU A 343 34.72 51.03 43.81
CA GLU A 343 35.00 50.58 42.44
C GLU A 343 34.51 49.14 42.22
N LEU A 344 34.80 48.25 43.18
CA LEU A 344 34.34 46.85 43.13
C LEU A 344 32.81 46.74 43.15
N ALA A 345 32.13 47.58 43.93
CA ALA A 345 30.67 47.63 44.00
C ALA A 345 30.03 48.13 42.69
N ALA A 346 30.71 48.99 41.93
CA ALA A 346 30.29 49.38 40.58
C ALA A 346 30.43 48.22 39.58
N HIS A 347 31.53 47.49 39.63
CA HIS A 347 31.75 46.28 38.81
C HIS A 347 30.69 45.21 39.08
N TYR A 348 30.40 44.94 40.35
CA TYR A 348 29.40 43.94 40.75
C TYR A 348 28.00 44.25 40.20
N ARG A 349 27.58 45.53 40.23
CA ARG A 349 26.28 45.96 39.70
C ARG A 349 26.18 45.72 38.19
N LYS A 350 27.23 46.04 37.43
CA LYS A 350 27.27 45.86 35.98
C LYS A 350 27.14 44.38 35.57
N VAL A 351 27.85 43.49 36.27
CA VAL A 351 27.78 42.03 36.02
C VAL A 351 26.40 41.47 36.40
N SER A 352 25.81 41.93 37.51
CA SER A 352 24.47 41.50 37.94
C SER A 352 23.37 41.92 36.97
N GLU A 353 23.45 43.11 36.38
CA GLU A 353 22.48 43.60 35.39
C GLU A 353 22.53 42.81 34.08
N LEU A 354 23.74 42.45 33.62
CA LEU A 354 23.96 41.57 32.46
C LEU A 354 23.34 40.17 32.67
N LEU A 355 23.44 39.63 33.88
CA LEU A 355 22.82 38.34 34.24
C LEU A 355 21.29 38.41 34.35
N GLY A 356 20.75 39.49 34.91
CA GLY A 356 19.30 39.68 35.05
C GLY A 356 18.57 39.81 33.70
N THR A 357 19.18 40.52 32.75
CA THR A 357 18.59 40.78 31.42
C THR A 357 18.50 39.52 30.54
N ARG A 358 19.41 38.55 30.73
CA ARG A 358 19.46 37.31 29.93
C ARG A 358 18.60 36.17 30.47
N ARG A 359 18.18 36.19 31.74
CA ARG A 359 17.48 35.08 32.42
C ARG A 359 15.95 35.07 32.29
N GLY A 360 15.30 36.21 32.05
CA GLY A 360 13.89 36.43 32.38
C GLY A 360 12.85 35.53 31.69
N GLU A 361 12.41 35.86 30.48
CA GLU A 361 11.13 35.30 29.99
C GLU A 361 11.13 34.90 28.51
N MET A 362 12.12 35.33 27.72
CA MET A 362 12.15 35.08 26.28
C MET A 362 12.92 33.81 25.86
N GLN A 363 13.87 33.29 26.63
CA GLN A 363 14.76 32.21 26.14
C GLN A 363 14.27 30.79 26.45
N PHE A 364 13.63 30.54 27.59
CA PHE A 364 13.22 29.17 27.96
C PHE A 364 12.01 28.67 27.14
N THR A 365 10.98 29.50 27.00
CA THR A 365 9.80 29.21 26.16
C THR A 365 10.18 29.01 24.69
N GLN A 366 11.05 29.87 24.15
CA GLN A 366 11.55 29.74 22.77
C GLN A 366 12.37 28.46 22.56
N VAL A 367 13.19 28.05 23.54
CA VAL A 367 13.96 26.80 23.47
C VAL A 367 13.03 25.58 23.52
N VAL A 368 12.05 25.56 24.43
CA VAL A 368 11.05 24.46 24.53
C VAL A 368 10.20 24.36 23.26
N ASP A 369 9.73 25.49 22.71
CA ASP A 369 8.96 25.52 21.47
C ASP A 369 9.79 25.05 20.27
N SER A 370 11.08 25.41 20.21
CA SER A 370 11.99 24.96 19.14
C SER A 370 12.25 23.45 19.17
N LEU A 371 12.46 22.87 20.37
CA LEU A 371 12.65 21.43 20.58
C LEU A 371 11.37 20.63 20.27
N GLY A 372 10.20 21.18 20.64
CA GLY A 372 8.90 20.60 20.32
C GLY A 372 8.63 20.60 18.81
N ALA A 373 8.92 21.71 18.14
CA ALA A 373 8.81 21.84 16.69
C ALA A 373 9.72 20.85 15.96
N GLU A 374 10.99 20.75 16.36
CA GLU A 374 11.95 19.85 15.71
C GLU A 374 11.55 18.38 15.84
N ARG A 375 11.05 17.95 17.01
CA ARG A 375 10.50 16.59 17.19
C ARG A 375 9.27 16.34 16.32
N ALA A 376 8.36 17.30 16.23
CA ALA A 376 7.17 17.19 15.39
C ALA A 376 7.55 17.07 13.91
N PHE A 377 8.48 17.89 13.41
CA PHE A 377 8.97 17.80 12.04
C PHE A 377 9.73 16.50 11.78
N SER A 378 10.52 16.02 12.74
CA SER A 378 11.20 14.73 12.62
C SER A 378 10.20 13.58 12.48
N ALA A 379 9.10 13.59 13.23
CA ALA A 379 8.03 12.60 13.09
C ALA A 379 7.36 12.65 11.71
N PHE A 380 7.04 13.84 11.19
CA PHE A 380 6.52 14.00 9.81
C PHE A 380 7.49 13.47 8.76
N GLU A 381 8.79 13.73 8.90
CA GLU A 381 9.81 13.25 7.96
C GLU A 381 9.99 11.73 8.01
N GLN A 382 9.89 11.11 9.19
CA GLN A 382 9.92 9.65 9.33
C GLN A 382 8.70 9.00 8.65
N GLU A 383 7.50 9.49 8.93
CA GLU A 383 6.27 8.98 8.32
C GLU A 383 6.27 9.19 6.80
N ARG A 384 6.75 10.34 6.32
CA ARG A 384 6.96 10.62 4.90
C ARG A 384 7.92 9.61 4.27
N ALA A 385 9.04 9.30 4.91
CA ALA A 385 10.01 8.35 4.40
C ALA A 385 9.42 6.93 4.30
N VAL A 386 8.57 6.51 5.26
CA VAL A 386 7.85 5.24 5.20
C VAL A 386 6.90 5.20 4.00
N LEU A 387 6.06 6.21 3.85
CA LEU A 387 5.12 6.30 2.72
C LEU A 387 5.82 6.37 1.36
N GLU A 388 6.94 7.11 1.27
CA GLU A 388 7.74 7.18 0.03
C GLU A 388 8.39 5.85 -0.32
N LYS A 389 8.89 5.13 0.68
CA LYS A 389 9.45 3.79 0.48
C LYS A 389 8.39 2.83 -0.02
N GLU A 390 7.23 2.76 0.65
CA GLU A 390 6.15 1.87 0.23
C GLU A 390 5.64 2.22 -1.18
N LEU A 391 5.43 3.51 -1.46
CA LEU A 391 5.05 3.98 -2.80
C LEU A 391 6.06 3.55 -3.87
N GLY A 392 7.37 3.65 -3.58
CA GLY A 392 8.43 3.19 -4.47
C GLY A 392 8.35 1.68 -4.76
N GLU A 393 8.16 0.85 -3.74
CA GLU A 393 8.01 -0.60 -3.87
C GLU A 393 6.77 -0.99 -4.71
N ARG A 394 5.65 -0.28 -4.50
CA ARG A 394 4.40 -0.47 -5.25
C ARG A 394 4.55 -0.07 -6.71
N LEU A 395 5.19 1.06 -7.00
CA LEU A 395 5.48 1.52 -8.36
C LEU A 395 6.38 0.55 -9.12
N LEU A 396 7.44 0.03 -8.50
CA LEU A 396 8.30 -1.00 -9.10
C LEU A 396 7.53 -2.28 -9.41
N THR A 397 6.62 -2.68 -8.51
CA THR A 397 5.75 -3.85 -8.74
C THR A 397 4.80 -3.62 -9.92
N GLN A 398 4.22 -2.43 -10.02
CA GLN A 398 3.36 -2.04 -11.14
C GLN A 398 4.11 -2.03 -12.48
N GLU A 399 5.34 -1.50 -12.50
CA GLU A 399 6.20 -1.46 -13.68
C GLU A 399 6.53 -2.87 -14.16
N ARG A 400 6.99 -3.75 -13.26
CA ARG A 400 7.26 -5.17 -13.56
C ARG A 400 6.04 -5.90 -14.13
N LEU A 401 4.85 -5.64 -13.59
CA LEU A 401 3.60 -6.22 -14.12
C LEU A 401 3.30 -5.71 -15.53
N SER A 402 3.53 -4.41 -15.78
CA SER A 402 3.32 -3.78 -17.09
C SER A 402 4.30 -4.32 -18.14
N GLU A 403 5.58 -4.46 -17.81
CA GLU A 403 6.57 -5.12 -18.68
C GLU A 403 6.20 -6.56 -18.99
N GLY A 404 5.73 -7.32 -17.99
CA GLY A 404 5.25 -8.68 -18.17
C GLY A 404 4.07 -8.75 -19.15
N MET A 405 3.12 -7.80 -19.04
CA MET A 405 2.01 -7.68 -19.96
C MET A 405 2.47 -7.36 -21.39
N GLU A 406 3.42 -6.43 -21.55
CA GLU A 406 3.97 -6.05 -22.86
C GLU A 406 4.64 -7.23 -23.56
N LYS A 407 5.43 -8.03 -22.84
CA LYS A 407 6.05 -9.26 -23.36
C LYS A 407 5.00 -10.27 -23.85
N LEU A 408 3.88 -10.38 -23.12
CA LEU A 408 2.78 -11.26 -23.52
C LEU A 408 2.02 -10.72 -24.75
N THR A 409 2.01 -9.42 -25.00
CA THR A 409 1.35 -8.82 -26.17
C THR A 409 2.33 -8.33 -27.23
N ASP A 410 3.54 -8.89 -27.27
CA ASP A 410 4.55 -8.45 -28.23
C ASP A 410 4.04 -8.56 -29.69
N ARG A 411 4.50 -7.62 -30.52
CA ARG A 411 4.03 -7.49 -31.92
C ARG A 411 4.42 -8.70 -32.76
N ALA A 412 5.60 -9.30 -32.55
CA ALA A 412 6.01 -10.49 -33.28
C ALA A 412 5.12 -11.67 -32.92
N ARG A 413 4.88 -11.88 -31.62
CA ARG A 413 3.95 -12.92 -31.11
C ARG A 413 2.56 -12.80 -31.72
N SER A 414 1.97 -11.61 -31.67
CA SER A 414 0.63 -11.35 -32.22
C SER A 414 0.57 -11.58 -33.73
N LYS A 415 1.65 -11.23 -34.44
CA LYS A 415 1.78 -11.44 -35.89
C LYS A 415 1.83 -12.93 -36.24
N ASP A 416 2.54 -13.75 -35.46
CA ASP A 416 2.66 -15.19 -35.70
C ASP A 416 1.33 -15.93 -35.47
N ILE A 417 0.57 -15.56 -34.44
CA ILE A 417 -0.78 -16.09 -34.19
C ILE A 417 -1.71 -15.74 -35.37
N LEU A 418 -1.72 -14.47 -35.79
CA LEU A 418 -2.54 -14.03 -36.92
C LEU A 418 -2.11 -14.66 -38.24
N LYS A 419 -0.81 -14.91 -38.44
CA LYS A 419 -0.29 -15.64 -39.60
C LYS A 419 -0.86 -17.05 -39.64
N THR A 420 -0.79 -17.79 -38.53
CA THR A 420 -1.35 -19.14 -38.39
C THR A 420 -2.85 -19.15 -38.73
N PHE A 421 -3.61 -18.20 -38.19
CA PHE A 421 -5.03 -18.04 -38.49
C PHE A 421 -5.28 -17.81 -39.99
N ARG A 422 -4.56 -16.88 -40.63
CA ARG A 422 -4.81 -16.52 -42.05
C ARG A 422 -4.42 -17.62 -43.03
N GLU A 423 -3.31 -18.32 -42.76
CA GLU A 423 -2.85 -19.47 -43.55
C GLU A 423 -3.84 -20.63 -43.43
N ALA A 424 -4.27 -20.96 -42.21
CA ALA A 424 -5.29 -21.98 -41.97
C ALA A 424 -6.62 -21.61 -42.63
N PHE A 425 -7.01 -20.34 -42.61
CA PHE A 425 -8.25 -19.88 -43.25
C PHE A 425 -8.20 -20.03 -44.78
N SER A 426 -7.09 -19.62 -45.41
CA SER A 426 -6.90 -19.78 -46.85
C SER A 426 -6.95 -21.26 -47.26
N SER A 427 -6.25 -22.12 -46.51
CA SER A 427 -6.24 -23.56 -46.76
C SER A 427 -7.63 -24.20 -46.59
N ALA A 428 -8.37 -23.79 -45.56
CA ALA A 428 -9.71 -24.32 -45.28
C ALA A 428 -10.74 -23.92 -46.35
N LEU A 429 -10.66 -22.70 -46.90
CA LEU A 429 -11.54 -22.28 -48.01
C LEU A 429 -11.36 -23.19 -49.23
N ILE A 430 -10.12 -23.49 -49.59
CA ILE A 430 -9.81 -24.39 -50.73
C ILE A 430 -10.31 -25.81 -50.43
N ALA A 431 -10.05 -26.33 -49.23
CA ALA A 431 -10.47 -27.68 -48.84
C ALA A 431 -12.00 -27.85 -48.84
N LEU A 432 -12.75 -26.79 -48.53
CA LEU A 432 -14.21 -26.77 -48.54
C LEU A 432 -14.81 -26.33 -49.89
N ASN A 433 -14.03 -26.36 -50.96
CA ASN A 433 -14.48 -26.09 -52.33
C ASN A 433 -15.07 -24.68 -52.50
N LEU A 434 -14.38 -23.67 -51.93
CA LEU A 434 -14.71 -22.24 -52.04
C LEU A 434 -13.62 -21.50 -52.84
N PRO A 435 -13.94 -20.34 -53.43
CA PRO A 435 -12.95 -19.50 -54.10
C PRO A 435 -11.82 -19.09 -53.15
N ALA A 436 -10.59 -19.05 -53.67
CA ALA A 436 -9.44 -18.53 -52.95
C ALA A 436 -9.57 -17.01 -52.78
N ASN A 437 -10.20 -16.58 -51.69
CA ASN A 437 -10.30 -15.18 -51.31
C ASN A 437 -9.00 -14.71 -50.63
N ASP A 438 -8.67 -13.42 -50.76
CA ASP A 438 -7.52 -12.83 -50.05
C ASP A 438 -7.80 -12.78 -48.53
N THR A 439 -7.15 -13.68 -47.78
CA THR A 439 -7.24 -13.75 -46.31
C THR A 439 -6.17 -12.91 -45.60
N SER A 440 -5.27 -12.23 -46.32
CA SER A 440 -4.12 -11.52 -45.74
C SER A 440 -4.50 -10.43 -44.73
N LYS A 441 -5.68 -9.83 -44.90
CA LYS A 441 -6.24 -8.78 -44.03
C LYS A 441 -7.27 -9.29 -43.03
N ALA A 442 -7.56 -10.60 -43.00
CA ALA A 442 -8.53 -11.16 -42.08
C ALA A 442 -8.13 -10.89 -40.62
N ARG A 443 -9.12 -10.51 -39.81
CA ARG A 443 -9.00 -10.29 -38.37
C ARG A 443 -9.70 -11.44 -37.65
N LEU A 444 -9.37 -11.67 -36.37
CA LEU A 444 -10.04 -12.72 -35.61
C LEU A 444 -11.56 -12.54 -35.59
N ASN A 445 -12.07 -11.31 -35.48
CA ASN A 445 -13.50 -11.03 -35.46
C ASN A 445 -14.15 -10.82 -36.85
N SER A 446 -13.41 -11.01 -37.96
CA SER A 446 -13.97 -10.86 -39.31
C SER A 446 -14.63 -12.15 -39.79
N ARG A 447 -15.78 -12.48 -39.19
CA ARG A 447 -16.54 -13.67 -39.58
C ARG A 447 -17.10 -13.51 -41.00
N PRO A 448 -17.09 -14.57 -41.83
CA PRO A 448 -17.56 -14.47 -43.21
C PRO A 448 -19.03 -14.09 -43.31
N ASN A 449 -19.36 -13.23 -44.27
CA ASN A 449 -20.72 -12.85 -44.62
C ASN A 449 -20.94 -13.13 -46.11
N VAL A 450 -21.21 -14.39 -46.42
CA VAL A 450 -21.40 -14.90 -47.79
C VAL A 450 -22.79 -15.52 -47.87
N SER A 451 -23.52 -15.20 -48.94
CA SER A 451 -24.87 -15.74 -49.18
C SER A 451 -24.83 -17.10 -49.89
N GLY A 452 -25.96 -17.82 -49.85
CA GLY A 452 -26.11 -19.14 -50.48
C GLY A 452 -25.29 -20.24 -49.81
N SER A 453 -25.28 -21.43 -50.43
CA SER A 453 -24.71 -22.66 -49.85
C SER A 453 -23.20 -22.58 -49.57
N GLY A 454 -22.49 -21.59 -50.12
CA GLY A 454 -21.09 -21.30 -49.77
C GLY A 454 -20.90 -20.59 -48.42
N GLY A 455 -21.95 -19.96 -47.88
CA GLY A 455 -21.93 -19.27 -46.59
C GLY A 455 -21.52 -20.17 -45.42
N PRO A 456 -22.26 -21.27 -45.15
CA PRO A 456 -21.92 -22.19 -44.07
C PRO A 456 -20.52 -22.78 -44.18
N ARG A 457 -20.08 -23.13 -45.40
CA ARG A 457 -18.72 -23.61 -45.68
C ARG A 457 -17.66 -22.55 -45.38
N SER A 458 -17.93 -21.28 -45.70
CA SER A 458 -17.02 -20.17 -45.38
C SER A 458 -16.89 -20.00 -43.87
N VAL A 459 -18.01 -20.10 -43.15
CA VAL A 459 -18.04 -20.02 -41.68
C VAL A 459 -17.29 -21.20 -41.05
N LEU A 460 -17.45 -22.43 -41.57
CA LEU A 460 -16.67 -23.58 -41.11
C LEU A 460 -15.17 -23.39 -41.37
N ALA A 461 -14.78 -22.86 -42.54
CA ALA A 461 -13.39 -22.52 -42.82
C ALA A 461 -12.83 -21.52 -41.80
N TYR A 462 -13.63 -20.51 -41.44
CA TYR A 462 -13.27 -19.54 -40.40
C TYR A 462 -13.10 -20.19 -39.02
N TYR A 463 -14.03 -21.04 -38.59
CA TYR A 463 -13.92 -21.74 -37.30
C TYR A 463 -12.71 -22.69 -37.28
N ALA A 464 -12.46 -23.42 -38.37
CA ALA A 464 -11.27 -24.26 -38.48
C ALA A 464 -9.97 -23.47 -38.34
N ALA A 465 -9.91 -22.28 -38.95
CA ALA A 465 -8.78 -21.38 -38.80
C ALA A 465 -8.64 -20.83 -37.38
N LEU A 466 -9.75 -20.46 -36.74
CA LEU A 466 -9.78 -20.03 -35.36
C LEU A 466 -9.30 -21.13 -34.43
N TRP A 467 -9.78 -22.36 -34.61
CA TRP A 467 -9.38 -23.52 -33.83
C TRP A 467 -7.92 -23.90 -34.05
N ALA A 468 -7.40 -23.77 -35.28
CA ALA A 468 -5.97 -23.96 -35.55
C ALA A 468 -5.11 -22.97 -34.75
N ALA A 469 -5.55 -21.71 -34.62
CA ALA A 469 -4.87 -20.72 -33.77
C ALA A 469 -5.02 -21.04 -32.27
N CYS A 470 -6.22 -21.41 -31.81
CA CYS A 470 -6.47 -21.78 -30.41
C CYS A 470 -5.72 -23.05 -29.97
N TYR A 471 -5.54 -24.03 -30.86
CA TYR A 471 -4.78 -25.26 -30.59
C TYR A 471 -3.29 -25.15 -30.95
N GLY A 472 -2.84 -23.99 -31.45
CA GLY A 472 -1.44 -23.71 -31.74
C GLY A 472 -0.59 -23.57 -30.47
N GLN A 473 0.72 -23.41 -30.62
CA GLN A 473 1.68 -23.35 -29.49
C GLN A 473 1.38 -22.23 -28.48
N MET A 474 0.72 -21.16 -28.91
CA MET A 474 0.44 -19.99 -28.08
C MET A 474 -0.99 -19.94 -27.52
N GLY A 475 -1.85 -20.89 -27.87
CA GLY A 475 -3.23 -20.90 -27.43
C GLY A 475 -3.41 -21.10 -25.93
N SER A 476 -4.56 -20.68 -25.41
CA SER A 476 -4.79 -20.62 -23.96
C SER A 476 -5.51 -21.86 -23.43
N PHE A 477 -6.49 -22.37 -24.17
CA PHE A 477 -7.31 -23.52 -23.79
C PHE A 477 -7.51 -24.51 -24.95
N GLN A 478 -7.54 -25.80 -24.62
CA GLN A 478 -8.08 -26.87 -25.46
C GLN A 478 -9.51 -27.12 -24.99
N VAL A 479 -10.48 -26.62 -25.74
CA VAL A 479 -11.91 -26.81 -25.46
C VAL A 479 -12.50 -27.70 -26.56
N PRO A 480 -13.46 -28.59 -26.25
CA PRO A 480 -14.03 -29.51 -27.23
C PRO A 480 -14.70 -28.75 -28.37
N LEU A 481 -14.45 -29.21 -29.60
CA LEU A 481 -15.01 -28.66 -30.81
C LEU A 481 -16.37 -29.29 -31.04
N VAL A 482 -17.43 -28.50 -31.03
CA VAL A 482 -18.79 -28.99 -31.18
C VAL A 482 -19.39 -28.41 -32.45
N VAL A 483 -19.78 -29.29 -33.38
CA VAL A 483 -20.41 -28.92 -34.65
C VAL A 483 -21.80 -29.57 -34.72
N ASP A 484 -22.84 -28.74 -34.70
CA ASP A 484 -24.22 -29.20 -34.70
C ASP A 484 -24.88 -28.97 -36.05
N SER A 485 -25.34 -30.07 -36.66
CA SER A 485 -25.98 -30.14 -37.99
C SER A 485 -25.16 -29.44 -39.08
N PRO A 486 -24.05 -30.04 -39.56
CA PRO A 486 -23.20 -29.45 -40.60
C PRO A 486 -23.87 -29.32 -41.97
N ASN A 487 -24.98 -30.03 -42.22
CA ASN A 487 -25.73 -29.94 -43.47
C ASN A 487 -26.64 -28.69 -43.53
N GLN A 488 -26.03 -27.51 -43.45
CA GLN A 488 -26.77 -26.25 -43.46
C GLN A 488 -27.07 -25.75 -44.86
N GLN A 489 -28.26 -25.15 -45.01
CA GLN A 489 -28.80 -24.68 -46.28
C GLN A 489 -28.90 -25.76 -47.38
N GLY A 490 -28.97 -27.04 -46.99
CA GLY A 490 -29.12 -28.16 -47.92
C GLY A 490 -27.92 -28.29 -48.85
N GLN A 491 -26.76 -28.69 -48.31
CA GLN A 491 -25.59 -28.98 -49.13
C GLN A 491 -25.89 -30.18 -50.04
N ASP A 492 -25.41 -30.11 -51.27
CA ASP A 492 -25.57 -31.17 -52.26
C ASP A 492 -24.75 -32.42 -51.90
N ASP A 493 -24.96 -33.47 -52.68
CA ASP A 493 -24.27 -34.76 -52.59
C ASP A 493 -22.75 -34.67 -52.84
N ILE A 494 -22.28 -33.55 -53.39
CA ILE A 494 -20.86 -33.28 -53.63
C ILE A 494 -20.20 -32.60 -52.41
N ASN A 495 -20.85 -31.58 -51.84
CA ASN A 495 -20.24 -30.74 -50.81
C ASN A 495 -20.45 -31.28 -49.40
N LEU A 496 -21.55 -31.99 -49.12
CA LEU A 496 -21.80 -32.55 -47.80
C LEU A 496 -20.75 -33.59 -47.37
N PRO A 497 -20.36 -34.58 -48.20
CA PRO A 497 -19.28 -35.49 -47.86
C PRO A 497 -17.95 -34.77 -47.60
N LYS A 498 -17.64 -33.73 -48.39
CA LYS A 498 -16.43 -32.91 -48.20
C LYS A 498 -16.43 -32.17 -46.87
N ILE A 499 -17.59 -31.66 -46.43
CA ILE A 499 -17.72 -31.00 -45.12
C ILE A 499 -17.45 -31.99 -43.99
N ILE A 500 -18.06 -33.18 -44.05
CA ILE A 500 -17.86 -34.22 -43.04
C ILE A 500 -16.40 -34.68 -43.03
N GLN A 501 -15.81 -34.95 -44.19
CA GLN A 501 -14.41 -35.29 -44.33
C GLN A 501 -13.50 -34.21 -43.73
N PHE A 502 -13.77 -32.95 -44.06
CA PHE A 502 -13.00 -31.82 -43.53
C PHE A 502 -13.07 -31.75 -42.01
N ILE A 503 -14.26 -31.88 -41.42
CA ILE A 503 -14.45 -31.91 -39.96
C ILE A 503 -13.66 -33.06 -39.32
N CYS A 504 -13.65 -34.24 -39.95
CA CYS A 504 -12.99 -35.43 -39.42
C CYS A 504 -11.47 -35.41 -39.56
N GLU A 505 -10.93 -34.83 -40.64
CA GLU A 505 -9.52 -34.98 -41.02
C GLU A 505 -8.68 -33.71 -40.84
N ARG A 506 -9.29 -32.52 -40.90
CA ARG A 506 -8.57 -31.24 -40.96
C ARG A 506 -8.65 -30.40 -39.69
N LEU A 507 -9.56 -30.73 -38.77
CA LEU A 507 -9.60 -30.08 -37.46
C LEU A 507 -8.42 -30.55 -36.59
N PRO A 508 -8.03 -29.77 -35.55
CA PRO A 508 -6.90 -30.13 -34.69
C PRO A 508 -7.02 -31.55 -34.13
N GLN A 509 -6.03 -32.42 -34.42
CA GLN A 509 -6.07 -33.86 -34.08
C GLN A 509 -6.15 -34.15 -32.58
N ARG A 510 -5.68 -33.22 -31.74
CA ARG A 510 -5.70 -33.35 -30.27
C ARG A 510 -7.01 -32.86 -29.65
N ALA A 511 -7.95 -32.36 -30.44
CA ALA A 511 -9.21 -31.84 -29.94
C ALA A 511 -10.22 -32.96 -29.73
N GLN A 512 -10.97 -32.89 -28.63
CA GLN A 512 -12.21 -33.63 -28.51
C GLN A 512 -13.21 -33.04 -29.51
N LEU A 513 -13.73 -33.86 -30.41
CA LEU A 513 -14.71 -33.47 -31.40
C LEU A 513 -16.07 -34.08 -31.03
N ILE A 514 -17.13 -33.27 -31.07
CA ILE A 514 -18.52 -33.73 -30.96
C ILE A 514 -19.26 -33.25 -32.22
N LEU A 515 -19.62 -34.20 -33.08
CA LEU A 515 -20.33 -33.94 -34.33
C LEU A 515 -21.78 -34.43 -34.22
N GLY A 516 -22.74 -33.53 -34.35
CA GLY A 516 -24.15 -33.87 -34.56
C GLY A 516 -24.45 -33.98 -36.06
N SER A 517 -24.77 -35.17 -36.56
CA SER A 517 -25.01 -35.40 -38.00
C SER A 517 -26.33 -36.12 -38.26
N GLU A 518 -27.02 -35.74 -39.34
CA GLU A 518 -28.18 -36.47 -39.86
C GLU A 518 -27.80 -37.73 -40.66
N ILE A 519 -26.57 -37.76 -41.17
CA ILE A 519 -26.08 -38.79 -42.07
C ILE A 519 -24.90 -39.49 -41.41
N ASP A 520 -24.88 -40.81 -41.55
CA ASP A 520 -23.75 -41.62 -41.15
C ASP A 520 -22.54 -41.33 -42.05
N THR A 521 -21.36 -41.74 -41.59
CA THR A 521 -20.12 -41.49 -42.33
C THR A 521 -19.19 -42.69 -42.24
N GLU A 522 -18.42 -42.90 -43.31
CA GLU A 522 -17.40 -43.94 -43.38
C GLU A 522 -16.13 -43.56 -42.60
N HIS A 523 -16.04 -42.33 -42.08
CA HIS A 523 -14.91 -41.90 -41.26
C HIS A 523 -15.00 -42.47 -39.85
N ASP A 524 -13.85 -42.86 -39.30
CA ASP A 524 -13.76 -43.43 -37.96
C ASP A 524 -14.04 -42.38 -36.86
N PHE A 525 -14.94 -42.75 -35.95
CA PHE A 525 -15.21 -42.06 -34.70
C PHE A 525 -14.92 -43.00 -33.54
N ASP A 526 -14.22 -42.50 -32.53
CA ASP A 526 -13.88 -43.27 -31.33
C ASP A 526 -15.14 -43.66 -30.54
N GLN A 527 -16.20 -42.84 -30.63
CA GLN A 527 -17.50 -43.15 -30.06
C GLN A 527 -18.65 -42.66 -30.93
N LYS A 528 -19.66 -43.51 -31.10
CA LYS A 528 -20.86 -43.24 -31.90
C LYS A 528 -22.12 -43.49 -31.08
N HIS A 529 -22.99 -42.49 -31.03
CA HIS A 529 -24.29 -42.52 -30.35
C HIS A 529 -25.41 -42.35 -31.36
N GLU A 530 -26.22 -43.39 -31.55
CA GLU A 530 -27.33 -43.37 -32.50
C GLU A 530 -28.65 -43.03 -31.82
N LEU A 531 -29.34 -42.01 -32.34
CA LEU A 531 -30.65 -41.56 -31.91
C LEU A 531 -31.68 -41.91 -32.98
N SER A 532 -32.38 -43.04 -32.80
CA SER A 532 -33.36 -43.58 -33.75
C SER A 532 -34.76 -42.99 -33.60
N ASP A 533 -35.19 -42.71 -32.38
CA ASP A 533 -36.60 -42.46 -32.09
C ASP A 533 -36.98 -40.98 -32.26
N GLN A 534 -37.86 -40.71 -33.24
CA GLN A 534 -38.38 -39.36 -33.46
C GLN A 534 -39.14 -38.86 -32.23
N TYR A 535 -38.88 -37.60 -31.88
CA TYR A 535 -39.44 -36.88 -30.73
C TYR A 535 -39.17 -37.55 -29.37
N ARG A 536 -38.19 -38.46 -29.30
CA ARG A 536 -37.88 -39.22 -28.08
C ARG A 536 -36.38 -39.28 -27.85
N LEU A 537 -35.82 -38.20 -27.30
CA LEU A 537 -34.44 -38.19 -26.82
C LEU A 537 -34.26 -39.05 -25.57
N LEU A 538 -35.27 -39.12 -24.69
CA LEU A 538 -35.16 -39.89 -23.44
C LEU A 538 -35.86 -41.24 -23.57
N ASN A 539 -35.34 -42.24 -22.87
CA ASN A 539 -35.88 -43.59 -22.85
C ASN A 539 -36.28 -43.99 -21.41
N SER A 540 -37.25 -44.89 -21.28
CA SER A 540 -37.71 -45.36 -19.97
C SER A 540 -36.76 -46.35 -19.32
N ALA A 541 -35.95 -47.07 -20.11
CA ALA A 541 -35.04 -48.11 -19.61
C ALA A 541 -33.95 -47.55 -18.69
N SER A 542 -33.47 -46.32 -18.96
CA SER A 542 -32.43 -45.68 -18.17
C SER A 542 -32.96 -44.93 -16.94
N PHE A 543 -34.29 -44.85 -16.75
CA PHE A 543 -34.88 -43.95 -15.75
C PHE A 543 -34.46 -44.30 -14.32
N ASP A 544 -34.65 -45.54 -13.90
CA ASP A 544 -34.40 -45.94 -12.50
C ASP A 544 -32.93 -45.80 -12.12
N ASP A 545 -32.01 -46.11 -13.05
CA ASP A 545 -30.57 -46.01 -12.80
C ASP A 545 -30.09 -44.56 -12.76
N VAL A 546 -30.63 -43.69 -13.63
CA VAL A 546 -30.32 -42.26 -13.60
C VAL A 546 -30.93 -41.58 -12.37
N GLU A 547 -32.16 -41.92 -11.99
CA GLU A 547 -32.82 -41.35 -10.79
C GLU A 547 -32.06 -41.71 -9.51
N LYS A 548 -31.52 -42.94 -9.40
CA LYS A 548 -30.69 -43.35 -8.25
C LYS A 548 -29.44 -42.47 -8.08
N VAL A 549 -28.88 -41.96 -9.16
CA VAL A 549 -27.66 -41.12 -9.15
C VAL A 549 -28.00 -39.64 -9.02
N LEU A 550 -28.86 -39.12 -9.91
CA LEU A 550 -29.17 -37.69 -9.95
C LEU A 550 -30.15 -37.25 -8.86
N GLY A 551 -31.00 -38.15 -8.36
CA GLY A 551 -31.99 -37.83 -7.34
C GLY A 551 -31.35 -37.27 -6.06
N PRO A 552 -30.38 -37.98 -5.43
CA PRO A 552 -29.65 -37.47 -4.27
C PRO A 552 -28.90 -36.16 -4.55
N MET A 553 -28.27 -36.01 -5.72
CA MET A 553 -27.56 -34.79 -6.09
C MET A 553 -28.50 -33.59 -6.21
N ALA A 554 -29.68 -33.78 -6.81
CA ALA A 554 -30.70 -32.74 -6.92
C ALA A 554 -31.24 -32.35 -5.53
N THR A 555 -31.44 -33.31 -4.62
CA THR A 555 -31.82 -33.00 -3.23
C THR A 555 -30.73 -32.20 -2.52
N LEU A 556 -29.46 -32.58 -2.65
CA LEU A 556 -28.33 -31.82 -2.06
C LEU A 556 -28.22 -30.40 -2.61
N MET A 557 -28.46 -30.21 -3.91
CA MET A 557 -28.48 -28.89 -4.53
C MET A 557 -29.49 -27.97 -3.84
N TYR A 558 -30.74 -28.41 -3.64
CA TYR A 558 -31.77 -27.57 -3.00
C TYR A 558 -31.65 -27.45 -1.48
N LEU A 559 -30.93 -28.35 -0.80
CA LEU A 559 -30.64 -28.19 0.63
C LEU A 559 -29.57 -27.12 0.90
N LYS A 560 -28.71 -26.82 -0.08
CA LYS A 560 -27.62 -25.84 0.00
C LYS A 560 -27.88 -24.56 -0.81
N ALA A 561 -28.95 -24.50 -1.60
CA ALA A 561 -29.38 -23.33 -2.37
C ALA A 561 -30.10 -22.33 -1.46
#